data_AF-A0AA97DHJ5-F1
#
_entry.id   AF-A0AA97DHJ5-F1
#
_cell.length_a   1.000
_cell.length_b   1.000
_cell.length_c   1.000
_cell.angle_alpha   90.00
_cell.angle_beta   90.00
_cell.angle_gamma   90.00
#
_symmetry.space_group_name_H-M   'P 1'
#
loop_
_entity.id
_entity.type
_entity.pdbx_description
1 polymer ?
#
loop_
_entity_poly.entity_id
_entity_poly.type
_entity_poly.pdbx_seq_one_letter_code
_entity_poly.pdbx_strand_id
1 'polypeptide(L)'
;MTTQNLDPDRIIADAEQEAKEAEQLVGTLEEKVRSGDDSVTFEEVEEARGLLSFVRLRKEAAKRKADEARESARLAACAALREEVEAHVKGDGEKLRSQLQAAVDSLRALYSLAEERNESVREYRRRAATLGIPEQLHNGPAAATHGGVRLTPGGGIGMSAGLIVGRHRVEGVEINNFVNRALHLLKREGKFTYLDYVDSGEDLFGDLAAIDAEAPESSAKYFYRGPQGTVFGKDEPFSADEIKRSGLTVITEAEAHAE
;
A
#
# COMPACT_ATOMS: atom_id res chain seq x y z
N MET A 1 -19.76 -26.59 -28.33
CA MET A 1 -18.37 -26.31 -28.77
C MET A 1 -17.50 -26.47 -27.54
N THR A 2 -16.74 -27.55 -27.46
CA THR A 2 -15.78 -27.79 -26.37
C THR A 2 -14.66 -26.76 -26.50
N THR A 3 -14.55 -25.86 -25.53
CA THR A 3 -13.36 -25.03 -25.33
C THR A 3 -12.20 -25.99 -25.07
N GLN A 4 -11.50 -26.40 -26.13
CA GLN A 4 -10.23 -27.10 -26.00
C GLN A 4 -9.35 -26.24 -25.11
N ASN A 5 -8.79 -26.87 -24.07
CA ASN A 5 -7.92 -26.23 -23.10
C ASN A 5 -6.70 -25.67 -23.86
N LEU A 6 -6.71 -24.37 -24.16
CA LEU A 6 -5.70 -23.64 -24.93
C LEU A 6 -4.50 -23.32 -24.02
N ASP A 7 -3.90 -24.36 -23.44
CA ASP A 7 -2.65 -24.21 -22.71
C ASP A 7 -1.54 -23.76 -23.69
N PRO A 8 -1.03 -22.52 -23.58
CA PRO A 8 -0.03 -21.98 -24.51
C PRO A 8 1.23 -22.84 -24.57
N ASP A 9 1.61 -23.46 -23.44
CA ASP A 9 2.82 -24.27 -23.36
C ASP A 9 2.63 -25.60 -24.09
N ARG A 10 1.43 -26.18 -24.00
CA ARG A 10 1.06 -27.38 -24.76
C ARG A 10 1.02 -27.11 -26.27
N ILE A 11 0.46 -25.98 -26.69
CA ILE A 11 0.42 -25.57 -28.12
C ILE A 11 1.83 -25.49 -28.72
N ILE A 12 2.77 -24.90 -27.97
CA ILE A 12 4.18 -24.83 -28.39
C ILE A 12 4.79 -26.23 -28.39
N ALA A 13 4.65 -26.99 -27.29
CA ALA A 13 5.27 -28.31 -27.15
C ALA A 13 4.86 -29.28 -28.28
N ASP A 14 3.58 -29.33 -28.64
CA ASP A 14 3.07 -30.17 -29.72
C ASP A 14 3.70 -29.76 -31.07
N ALA A 15 3.78 -28.45 -31.36
CA ALA A 15 4.37 -27.95 -32.60
C ALA A 15 5.91 -28.12 -32.66
N GLU A 16 6.59 -28.09 -31.51
CA GLU A 16 8.03 -28.36 -31.42
C GLU A 16 8.34 -29.84 -31.63
N GLN A 17 7.50 -30.73 -31.09
CA GLN A 17 7.62 -32.17 -31.28
C GLN A 17 7.40 -32.54 -32.75
N GLU A 18 6.35 -32.04 -33.39
CA GLU A 18 6.11 -32.25 -34.83
C GLU A 18 7.31 -31.77 -35.67
N ALA A 19 7.89 -30.60 -35.35
CA ALA A 19 9.02 -30.05 -36.09
C ALA A 19 10.28 -30.92 -35.95
N LYS A 20 10.51 -31.45 -34.75
CA LYS A 20 11.62 -32.35 -34.45
C LYS A 20 11.48 -33.68 -35.18
N GLU A 21 10.28 -34.24 -35.24
CA GLU A 21 10.01 -35.48 -35.98
C GLU A 21 10.22 -35.30 -37.49
N ALA A 22 9.75 -34.20 -38.07
CA ALA A 22 9.99 -33.89 -39.48
C ALA A 22 11.48 -33.67 -39.80
N GLU A 23 12.22 -33.02 -38.91
CA GLU A 23 13.67 -32.82 -39.06
C GLU A 23 14.45 -34.14 -38.98
N GLN A 24 14.05 -35.04 -38.07
CA GLN A 24 14.61 -36.38 -37.97
C GLN A 24 14.33 -37.23 -39.23
N LEU A 25 13.13 -37.12 -39.80
CA LEU A 25 12.76 -37.81 -41.04
C LEU A 25 13.65 -37.37 -42.21
N VAL A 26 13.79 -36.06 -42.43
CA VAL A 26 14.66 -35.50 -43.48
C VAL A 26 16.11 -35.97 -43.27
N GLY A 27 16.65 -35.83 -42.07
CA GLY A 27 18.03 -36.26 -41.76
C GLY A 27 18.26 -37.75 -42.00
N THR A 28 17.27 -38.60 -41.69
CA THR A 28 17.34 -40.05 -41.92
C THR A 28 17.34 -40.39 -43.41
N LEU A 29 16.47 -39.76 -44.21
CA LEU A 29 16.42 -39.98 -45.66
C LEU A 29 17.69 -39.48 -46.35
N GLU A 30 18.21 -38.32 -45.97
CA GLU A 30 19.45 -37.77 -46.53
C GLU A 30 20.69 -38.62 -46.19
N GLU A 31 20.76 -39.21 -44.99
CA GLU A 31 21.84 -40.13 -44.62
C GLU A 31 21.76 -41.45 -45.40
N LYS A 32 20.56 -42.00 -45.63
CA LYS A 32 20.38 -43.19 -46.49
C LYS A 32 20.89 -42.96 -47.91
N VAL A 33 20.52 -41.83 -48.52
CA VAL A 33 21.02 -41.43 -49.85
C VAL A 33 22.55 -41.29 -49.83
N ARG A 34 23.13 -40.69 -48.79
CA ARG A 34 24.59 -40.56 -48.63
C ARG A 34 25.30 -41.91 -48.49
N SER A 35 24.65 -42.90 -47.88
CA SER A 35 25.17 -44.27 -47.71
C SER A 35 25.05 -45.14 -48.96
N GLY A 36 24.41 -44.66 -50.03
CA GLY A 36 24.21 -45.41 -51.27
C GLY A 36 22.99 -46.33 -51.26
N ASP A 37 21.98 -46.02 -50.44
CA ASP A 37 20.69 -46.73 -50.48
C ASP A 37 19.85 -46.25 -51.68
N ASP A 38 19.90 -46.99 -52.78
CA ASP A 38 19.17 -46.71 -54.02
C ASP A 38 17.64 -46.88 -53.89
N SER A 39 17.13 -47.32 -52.74
CA SER A 39 15.69 -47.44 -52.51
C SER A 39 15.00 -46.11 -52.17
N VAL A 40 15.76 -45.10 -51.73
CA VAL A 40 15.23 -43.76 -51.42
C VAL A 40 15.18 -42.91 -52.68
N THR A 41 14.01 -42.38 -53.01
CA THR A 41 13.85 -41.56 -54.23
C THR A 41 14.05 -40.07 -53.97
N PHE A 42 14.33 -39.31 -55.03
CA PHE A 42 14.40 -37.85 -54.96
C PHE A 42 13.09 -37.24 -54.48
N GLU A 43 11.96 -37.80 -54.95
CA GLU A 43 10.62 -37.34 -54.57
C GLU A 43 10.39 -37.50 -53.06
N GLU A 44 10.79 -38.61 -52.45
CA GLU A 44 10.65 -38.83 -51.00
C GLU A 44 11.41 -37.79 -50.17
N VAL A 45 12.63 -37.41 -50.61
CA VAL A 45 13.43 -36.38 -49.92
C VAL A 45 12.78 -35.00 -50.07
N GLU A 46 12.30 -34.65 -51.26
CA GLU A 46 11.63 -33.37 -51.49
C GLU A 46 10.29 -33.28 -50.75
N GLU A 47 9.52 -34.37 -50.67
CA GLU A 47 8.30 -34.43 -49.86
C GLU A 47 8.61 -34.23 -48.37
N ALA A 48 9.65 -34.88 -47.84
CA ALA A 48 10.07 -34.72 -46.46
C ALA A 48 10.55 -33.28 -46.17
N ARG A 49 11.28 -32.65 -47.09
CA ARG A 49 11.69 -31.24 -46.99
C ARG A 49 10.50 -30.30 -47.04
N GLY A 50 9.53 -30.57 -47.91
CA GLY A 50 8.26 -29.85 -47.98
C GLY A 50 7.48 -29.92 -46.67
N LEU A 51 7.39 -31.13 -46.10
CA LEU A 51 6.79 -31.36 -44.78
C LEU A 51 7.50 -30.56 -43.68
N LEU A 52 8.84 -30.61 -43.63
CA LEU A 52 9.62 -29.86 -42.65
C LEU A 52 9.38 -28.35 -42.76
N SER A 53 9.37 -27.80 -43.98
CA SER A 53 9.07 -26.39 -44.23
C SER A 53 7.69 -26.01 -43.70
N PHE A 54 6.68 -26.82 -44.00
CA PHE A 54 5.31 -26.63 -43.53
C PHE A 54 5.21 -26.69 -42.00
N VAL A 55 5.84 -27.66 -41.35
CA VAL A 55 5.81 -27.80 -39.89
C VAL A 55 6.54 -26.64 -39.19
N ARG A 56 7.63 -26.12 -39.77
CA ARG A 56 8.30 -24.90 -39.26
C ARG A 56 7.36 -23.69 -39.26
N LEU A 57 6.59 -23.49 -40.34
CA LEU A 57 5.58 -22.43 -40.39
C LEU A 57 4.47 -22.65 -39.34
N ARG A 58 4.02 -23.90 -39.16
CA ARG A 58 3.06 -24.24 -38.09
C ARG A 58 3.62 -23.96 -36.70
N LYS A 59 4.90 -24.22 -36.45
CA LYS A 59 5.58 -23.87 -35.19
C LYS A 59 5.61 -22.37 -34.95
N GLU A 60 5.92 -21.55 -35.95
CA GLU A 60 5.85 -20.09 -35.83
C GLU A 60 4.42 -19.60 -35.54
N ALA A 61 3.42 -20.15 -36.25
CA ALA A 61 2.02 -19.84 -36.00
C ALA A 61 1.58 -20.26 -34.59
N ALA A 62 2.02 -21.42 -34.10
CA ALA A 62 1.77 -21.90 -32.75
C ALA A 62 2.37 -20.97 -31.69
N LYS A 63 3.60 -20.46 -31.91
CA LYS A 63 4.22 -19.45 -31.04
C LYS A 63 3.41 -18.16 -30.98
N ARG A 64 3.04 -17.59 -32.14
CA ARG A 64 2.21 -16.37 -32.18
C ARG A 64 0.88 -16.57 -31.45
N LYS A 65 0.21 -17.70 -31.70
CA LYS A 65 -1.05 -18.04 -31.02
C LYS A 65 -0.87 -18.20 -29.51
N ALA A 66 0.23 -18.79 -29.07
CA ALA A 66 0.55 -18.93 -27.65
C ALA A 66 0.82 -17.55 -27.00
N ASP A 67 1.54 -16.67 -27.68
CA ASP A 67 1.82 -15.31 -27.19
C ASP A 67 0.54 -14.46 -27.12
N GLU A 68 -0.33 -14.53 -28.13
CA GLU A 68 -1.67 -13.91 -28.12
C GLU A 68 -2.53 -14.43 -26.96
N ALA A 69 -2.49 -15.75 -26.71
CA ALA A 69 -3.24 -16.36 -25.60
C ALA A 69 -2.70 -15.91 -24.24
N ARG A 70 -1.38 -15.83 -24.07
CA ARG A 70 -0.74 -15.31 -22.85
C ARG A 70 -1.10 -13.85 -22.60
N GLU A 71 -1.04 -13.02 -23.63
CA GLU A 71 -1.38 -11.60 -23.51
C GLU A 71 -2.87 -11.41 -23.18
N SER A 72 -3.75 -12.14 -23.84
CA SER A 72 -5.19 -12.14 -23.52
C SER A 72 -5.46 -12.57 -22.07
N ALA A 73 -4.80 -13.64 -21.60
CA ALA A 73 -4.91 -14.08 -20.21
C ALA A 73 -4.37 -13.04 -19.22
N ARG A 74 -3.26 -12.37 -19.55
CA ARG A 74 -2.68 -11.27 -18.75
C ARG A 74 -3.66 -10.10 -18.65
N LEU A 75 -4.24 -9.65 -19.77
CA LEU A 75 -5.22 -8.56 -19.80
C LEU A 75 -6.48 -8.92 -19.01
N ALA A 76 -6.98 -10.15 -19.14
CA ALA A 76 -8.11 -10.63 -18.34
C ALA A 76 -7.79 -10.64 -16.84
N ALA A 77 -6.59 -11.08 -16.45
CA ALA A 77 -6.14 -11.04 -15.06
C ALA A 77 -6.01 -9.60 -14.53
N CYS A 78 -5.50 -8.67 -15.35
CA CYS A 78 -5.44 -7.24 -15.00
C CYS A 78 -6.85 -6.64 -14.83
N ALA A 79 -7.79 -6.97 -15.71
CA ALA A 79 -9.17 -6.52 -15.59
C ALA A 79 -9.85 -7.05 -14.31
N ALA A 80 -9.64 -8.34 -13.98
CA ALA A 80 -10.15 -8.94 -12.76
C ALA A 80 -9.53 -8.29 -11.50
N LEU A 81 -8.21 -8.04 -11.51
CA LEU A 81 -7.54 -7.34 -10.42
C LEU A 81 -8.09 -5.92 -10.23
N ARG A 82 -8.35 -5.19 -11.32
CA ARG A 82 -8.96 -3.87 -11.26
C ARG A 82 -10.34 -3.93 -10.59
N GLU A 83 -11.20 -4.86 -11.00
CA GLU A 83 -12.53 -5.05 -10.40
C GLU A 83 -12.44 -5.39 -8.90
N GLU A 84 -11.49 -6.24 -8.51
CA GLU A 84 -11.25 -6.59 -7.09
C GLU A 84 -10.84 -5.36 -6.27
N VAL A 85 -9.90 -4.56 -6.78
CA VAL A 85 -9.43 -3.32 -6.13
C VAL A 85 -10.56 -2.30 -6.03
N GLU A 86 -11.30 -2.05 -7.11
CA GLU A 86 -12.43 -1.11 -7.12
C GLU A 86 -13.53 -1.53 -6.13
N ALA A 87 -13.79 -2.83 -6.00
CA ALA A 87 -14.75 -3.36 -5.04
C ALA A 87 -14.27 -3.22 -3.59
N HIS A 88 -12.95 -3.30 -3.34
CA HIS A 88 -12.37 -3.24 -2.00
C HIS A 88 -12.19 -1.81 -1.48
N VAL A 89 -11.60 -0.94 -2.30
CA VAL A 89 -11.13 0.39 -1.87
C VAL A 89 -12.28 1.35 -1.59
N LYS A 90 -13.47 1.12 -2.15
CA LYS A 90 -14.59 2.06 -2.02
C LYS A 90 -15.04 2.27 -0.57
N GLY A 91 -14.71 3.44 -0.02
CA GLY A 91 -15.18 3.93 1.27
C GLY A 91 -14.25 3.61 2.45
N ASP A 92 -13.06 3.06 2.22
CA ASP A 92 -12.06 2.84 3.26
C ASP A 92 -11.45 4.15 3.77
N GLY A 93 -11.17 5.11 2.91
CA GLY A 93 -10.75 6.47 3.28
C GLY A 93 -11.75 7.15 4.22
N GLU A 94 -13.04 7.05 3.91
CA GLU A 94 -14.12 7.58 4.75
C GLU A 94 -14.23 6.88 6.11
N LYS A 95 -14.08 5.55 6.13
CA LYS A 95 -14.02 4.79 7.39
C LYS A 95 -12.81 5.20 8.23
N LEU A 96 -11.62 5.30 7.62
CA LEU A 96 -10.39 5.70 8.29
C LEU A 96 -10.50 7.11 8.86
N ARG A 97 -11.02 8.07 8.06
CA ARG A 97 -11.32 9.43 8.51
C ARG A 97 -12.22 9.45 9.74
N SER A 98 -13.33 8.72 9.69
CA SER A 98 -14.29 8.64 10.80
C SER A 98 -13.66 8.08 12.07
N GLN A 99 -12.85 7.01 11.96
CA GLN A 99 -12.13 6.44 13.09
C GLN A 99 -11.08 7.40 13.67
N LEU A 100 -10.32 8.08 12.81
CA LEU A 100 -9.34 9.06 13.28
C LEU A 100 -10.02 10.24 13.98
N GLN A 101 -11.10 10.77 13.40
CA GLN A 101 -11.91 11.84 14.01
C GLN A 101 -12.41 11.43 15.39
N ALA A 102 -12.99 10.22 15.51
CA ALA A 102 -13.47 9.70 16.79
C ALA A 102 -12.34 9.56 17.83
N ALA A 103 -11.14 9.13 17.41
CA ALA A 103 -9.97 9.04 18.29
C ALA A 103 -9.52 10.43 18.78
N VAL A 104 -9.45 11.42 17.89
CA VAL A 104 -9.09 12.80 18.22
C VAL A 104 -10.11 13.42 19.17
N ASP A 105 -11.41 13.24 18.91
CA ASP A 105 -12.47 13.77 19.76
C ASP A 105 -12.49 13.09 21.14
N SER A 106 -12.22 11.80 21.19
CA SER A 106 -12.06 11.06 22.46
C SER A 106 -10.87 11.59 23.27
N LEU A 107 -9.76 11.90 22.61
CA LEU A 107 -8.61 12.53 23.26
C LEU A 107 -8.98 13.93 23.78
N ARG A 108 -9.62 14.78 22.96
CA ARG A 108 -10.09 16.12 23.40
C ARG A 108 -10.99 16.02 24.63
N ALA A 109 -11.97 15.12 24.62
CA ALA A 109 -12.86 14.91 25.76
C ALA A 109 -12.10 14.48 27.03
N LEU A 110 -11.08 13.63 26.88
CA LEU A 110 -10.21 13.21 27.99
C LEU A 110 -9.40 14.39 28.56
N TYR A 111 -8.88 15.28 27.71
CA TYR A 111 -8.20 16.51 28.16
C TYR A 111 -9.14 17.42 28.92
N SER A 112 -10.33 17.73 28.38
CA SER A 112 -11.32 18.59 29.05
C SER A 112 -11.71 18.04 30.42
N LEU A 113 -11.98 16.72 30.52
CA LEU A 113 -12.30 16.08 31.79
C LEU A 113 -11.14 16.18 32.81
N ALA A 114 -9.90 16.03 32.36
CA ALA A 114 -8.73 16.18 33.20
C ALA A 114 -8.57 17.63 33.69
N GLU A 115 -8.82 18.62 32.84
CA GLU A 115 -8.76 20.05 33.19
C GLU A 115 -9.83 20.44 34.21
N GLU A 116 -11.09 20.08 33.98
CA GLU A 116 -12.21 20.32 34.91
C GLU A 116 -11.91 19.71 36.29
N ARG A 117 -11.42 18.47 36.28
CA ARG A 117 -10.99 17.79 37.49
C ARG A 117 -9.85 18.54 38.18
N ASN A 118 -8.84 18.97 37.43
CA ASN A 118 -7.68 19.68 37.96
C ASN A 118 -8.05 21.06 38.51
N GLU A 119 -9.03 21.74 37.92
CA GLU A 119 -9.59 22.99 38.45
C GLU A 119 -10.24 22.77 39.81
N SER A 120 -11.07 21.73 39.95
CA SER A 120 -11.68 21.35 41.23
C SER A 120 -10.62 21.07 42.30
N VAL A 121 -9.56 20.33 41.95
CA VAL A 121 -8.44 20.06 42.87
C VAL A 121 -7.73 21.34 43.30
N ARG A 122 -7.47 22.26 42.35
CA ARG A 122 -6.86 23.56 42.63
C ARG A 122 -7.73 24.40 43.56
N GLU A 123 -9.05 24.39 43.36
CA GLU A 123 -10.00 25.08 44.26
C GLU A 123 -9.95 24.49 45.68
N TYR A 124 -10.01 23.17 45.81
CA TYR A 124 -9.92 22.51 47.11
C TYR A 124 -8.60 22.81 47.81
N ARG A 125 -7.47 22.82 47.08
CA ARG A 125 -6.18 23.22 47.64
C ARG A 125 -6.19 24.67 48.13
N ARG A 126 -6.70 25.62 47.33
CA ARG A 126 -6.82 27.03 47.75
C ARG A 126 -7.63 27.15 49.03
N ARG A 127 -8.79 26.49 49.12
CA ARG A 127 -9.64 26.48 50.31
C ARG A 127 -8.94 25.88 51.53
N ALA A 128 -8.25 24.75 51.36
CA ALA A 128 -7.48 24.13 52.44
C ALA A 128 -6.33 25.03 52.93
N ALA A 129 -5.64 25.71 52.01
CA ALA A 129 -4.59 26.68 52.36
C ALA A 129 -5.16 27.88 53.14
N THR A 130 -6.31 28.43 52.72
CA THR A 130 -7.01 29.51 53.46
C THR A 130 -7.41 29.10 54.88
N LEU A 131 -7.66 27.81 55.11
CA LEU A 131 -7.96 27.25 56.44
C LEU A 131 -6.70 27.00 57.29
N GLY A 132 -5.50 27.34 56.81
CA GLY A 132 -4.25 27.17 57.55
C GLY A 132 -3.74 25.72 57.59
N ILE A 133 -4.20 24.85 56.67
CA ILE A 133 -3.72 23.46 56.59
C ILE A 133 -2.32 23.49 55.95
N PRO A 134 -1.26 23.00 56.63
CA PRO A 134 0.09 23.04 56.10
C PRO A 134 0.28 22.03 54.96
N GLU A 135 1.16 22.37 54.02
CA GLU A 135 1.67 21.41 53.03
C GLU A 135 2.64 20.43 53.67
N GLN A 136 2.36 19.14 53.52
CA GLN A 136 3.21 18.09 54.06
C GLN A 136 4.09 17.51 52.95
N LEU A 137 5.40 17.65 53.14
CA LEU A 137 6.42 17.12 52.23
C LEU A 137 6.67 15.62 52.39
N HIS A 138 6.13 14.99 53.44
CA HIS A 138 6.38 13.60 53.78
C HIS A 138 5.13 12.71 53.64
N ASN A 139 5.35 11.48 53.19
CA ASN A 139 4.33 10.45 53.04
C ASN A 139 3.95 9.82 54.40
N GLY A 140 3.30 10.58 55.28
CA GLY A 140 2.74 10.08 56.55
C GLY A 140 1.21 9.97 56.53
N PRO A 141 0.56 9.43 57.57
CA PRO A 141 -0.89 9.53 57.74
C PRO A 141 -1.32 11.00 57.95
N ALA A 142 -2.55 11.35 57.54
CA ALA A 142 -3.09 12.68 57.80
C ALA A 142 -3.29 12.89 59.31
N ALA A 143 -2.75 13.97 59.86
CA ALA A 143 -2.93 14.30 61.27
C ALA A 143 -4.42 14.56 61.57
N ALA A 144 -4.91 14.07 62.71
CA ALA A 144 -6.30 14.27 63.14
C ALA A 144 -6.66 15.77 63.33
N THR A 145 -5.66 16.63 63.47
CA THR A 145 -5.76 18.05 63.80
C THR A 145 -6.40 18.93 62.72
N HIS A 146 -6.61 18.42 61.50
CA HIS A 146 -7.18 19.19 60.37
C HIS A 146 -8.42 18.52 59.76
N GLY A 147 -9.21 17.82 60.58
CA GLY A 147 -10.38 17.09 60.10
C GLY A 147 -10.03 15.98 59.10
N GLY A 148 -8.81 15.45 59.17
CA GLY A 148 -8.30 14.43 58.24
C GLY A 148 -7.95 14.95 56.85
N VAL A 149 -7.86 16.27 56.65
CA VAL A 149 -7.42 16.90 55.40
C VAL A 149 -5.94 17.27 55.47
N ARG A 150 -5.17 17.00 54.42
CA ARG A 150 -3.80 17.51 54.26
C ARG A 150 -3.48 17.86 52.82
N LEU A 151 -2.61 18.86 52.62
CA LEU A 151 -2.07 19.21 51.31
C LEU A 151 -0.87 18.30 50.97
N THR A 152 -0.78 17.85 49.71
CA THR A 152 0.33 17.01 49.21
C THR A 152 0.97 17.66 47.98
N PRO A 153 2.30 17.74 47.85
CA PRO A 153 2.95 18.31 46.67
C PRO A 153 2.74 17.48 45.40
N GLY A 154 2.14 16.28 45.52
CA GLY A 154 2.05 15.29 44.45
C GLY A 154 3.15 14.24 44.60
N GLY A 155 3.58 13.62 43.50
CA GLY A 155 4.75 12.73 43.49
C GLY A 155 4.52 11.35 42.88
N GLY A 156 3.30 11.04 42.44
CA GLY A 156 3.06 9.92 41.54
C GLY A 156 3.43 10.29 40.10
N ILE A 157 3.89 9.32 39.30
CA ILE A 157 4.05 9.51 37.85
C ILE A 157 2.71 9.93 37.26
N GLY A 158 2.65 11.11 36.66
CA GLY A 158 1.41 11.64 36.09
C GLY A 158 0.48 12.33 37.09
N MET A 159 0.90 12.53 38.35
CA MET A 159 0.09 13.17 39.37
C MET A 159 0.71 14.50 39.82
N SER A 160 -0.11 15.55 39.90
CA SER A 160 0.30 16.86 40.40
C SER A 160 -0.24 17.14 41.79
N ALA A 161 0.11 18.31 42.34
CA ALA A 161 -0.21 18.67 43.71
C ALA A 161 -1.71 18.59 44.01
N GLY A 162 -2.04 18.09 45.20
CA GLY A 162 -3.42 17.76 45.57
C GLY A 162 -3.72 17.85 47.06
N LEU A 163 -4.71 17.11 47.51
CA LEU A 163 -4.97 16.92 48.92
C LEU A 163 -5.30 15.47 49.23
N ILE A 164 -5.16 15.10 50.49
CA ILE A 164 -5.62 13.82 51.02
C ILE A 164 -6.73 14.10 52.01
N VAL A 165 -7.86 13.42 51.83
CA VAL A 165 -9.04 13.52 52.70
C VAL A 165 -9.36 12.14 53.25
N GLY A 166 -9.06 11.93 54.53
CA GLY A 166 -9.14 10.59 55.13
C GLY A 166 -8.24 9.60 54.41
N ARG A 167 -8.85 8.64 53.69
CA ARG A 167 -8.14 7.61 52.89
C ARG A 167 -8.04 7.92 51.40
N HIS A 168 -8.62 9.03 50.95
CA HIS A 168 -8.69 9.37 49.52
C HIS A 168 -7.58 10.34 49.12
N ARG A 169 -6.87 10.03 48.04
CA ARG A 169 -6.01 10.98 47.34
C ARG A 169 -6.83 11.73 46.30
N VAL A 170 -6.81 13.05 46.39
CA VAL A 170 -7.47 13.97 45.47
C VAL A 170 -6.38 14.85 44.86
N GLU A 171 -5.68 14.28 43.88
CA GLU A 171 -4.54 14.88 43.19
C GLU A 171 -4.92 15.35 41.80
N GLY A 172 -4.16 16.31 41.25
CA GLY A 172 -4.28 16.67 39.85
C GLY A 172 -3.66 15.60 38.96
N VAL A 173 -4.08 15.57 37.69
CA VAL A 173 -3.69 14.58 36.70
C VAL A 173 -2.95 15.27 35.56
N GLU A 174 -1.72 14.85 35.30
CA GLU A 174 -0.91 15.25 34.15
C GLU A 174 -1.24 14.34 32.98
N ILE A 175 -2.33 14.65 32.27
CA ILE A 175 -2.90 13.74 31.26
C ILE A 175 -1.93 13.41 30.11
N ASN A 176 -1.03 14.33 29.77
CA ASN A 176 0.06 14.14 28.82
C ASN A 176 0.89 12.88 29.13
N ASN A 177 1.20 12.62 30.41
CA ASN A 177 1.98 11.46 30.82
C ASN A 177 1.24 10.14 30.54
N PHE A 178 -0.09 10.13 30.71
CA PHE A 178 -0.89 8.94 30.44
C PHE A 178 -1.09 8.71 28.95
N VAL A 179 -1.33 9.76 28.17
CA VAL A 179 -1.41 9.68 26.70
C VAL A 179 -0.08 9.17 26.13
N ASN A 180 1.06 9.71 26.57
CA ASN A 180 2.38 9.23 26.13
C ASN A 180 2.62 7.76 26.49
N ARG A 181 2.17 7.30 27.66
CA ARG A 181 2.25 5.88 28.03
C ARG A 181 1.35 5.00 27.15
N ALA A 182 0.18 5.48 26.75
CA ALA A 182 -0.70 4.78 25.81
C ALA A 182 -0.06 4.67 24.42
N LEU A 183 0.52 5.77 23.90
CA LEU A 183 1.26 5.75 22.63
C LEU A 183 2.47 4.80 22.68
N HIS A 184 3.21 4.81 23.79
CA HIS A 184 4.33 3.88 24.00
C HIS A 184 3.86 2.41 24.03
N LEU A 185 2.69 2.15 24.63
CA LEU A 185 2.08 0.80 24.60
C LEU A 185 1.77 0.37 23.17
N LEU A 186 1.14 1.23 22.36
CA LEU A 186 0.86 0.95 20.95
C LEU A 186 2.14 0.73 20.13
N LYS A 187 3.22 1.48 20.41
CA LYS A 187 4.53 1.26 19.79
C LYS A 187 5.09 -0.12 20.13
N ARG A 188 5.03 -0.53 21.40
CA ARG A 188 5.49 -1.86 21.84
C ARG A 188 4.70 -2.99 21.16
N GLU A 189 3.44 -2.74 20.82
CA GLU A 189 2.59 -3.67 20.07
C GLU A 189 2.84 -3.66 18.56
N GLY A 190 3.74 -2.83 18.05
CA GLY A 190 3.99 -2.69 16.61
C GLY A 190 2.85 -1.99 15.85
N LYS A 191 1.94 -1.31 16.56
CA LYS A 191 0.77 -0.62 15.99
C LYS A 191 0.98 0.88 15.83
N PHE A 192 2.12 1.41 16.27
CA PHE A 192 2.43 2.83 16.22
C PHE A 192 3.92 3.07 16.03
N THR A 193 4.26 4.03 15.18
CA THR A 193 5.64 4.47 14.92
C THR A 193 5.73 5.96 15.20
N TYR A 194 6.68 6.37 16.07
CA TYR A 194 7.00 7.78 16.22
C TYR A 194 7.75 8.23 14.97
N LEU A 195 7.26 9.30 14.36
CA LEU A 195 7.92 10.01 13.28
C LEU A 195 8.48 11.30 13.87
N ASP A 196 9.73 11.62 13.56
CA ASP A 196 10.46 12.74 14.19
C ASP A 196 9.85 14.11 13.84
N TYR A 197 9.22 14.21 12.67
CA TYR A 197 8.46 15.37 12.24
C TYR A 197 7.36 14.93 11.29
N VAL A 198 6.11 15.21 11.66
CA VAL A 198 4.94 15.07 10.79
C VAL A 198 4.17 16.36 10.91
N ASP A 199 4.17 17.13 9.83
CA ASP A 199 3.21 18.22 9.70
C ASP A 199 1.81 17.59 9.64
N SER A 200 0.86 18.15 10.41
CA SER A 200 -0.54 17.73 10.32
C SER A 200 -1.17 18.08 8.97
N GLY A 201 -0.46 18.87 8.15
CA GLY A 201 -1.00 19.42 6.92
C GLY A 201 -2.05 20.49 7.21
N GLU A 202 -2.67 20.98 6.13
CA GLU A 202 -3.79 21.93 6.21
C GLU A 202 -5.11 21.23 6.54
N ASP A 203 -5.29 19.97 6.09
CA ASP A 203 -6.52 19.19 6.28
C ASP A 203 -6.28 17.68 6.49
N LEU A 204 -5.83 17.33 7.69
CA LEU A 204 -5.59 15.93 8.11
C LEU A 204 -6.76 14.97 7.81
N PHE A 205 -8.01 15.44 7.93
CA PHE A 205 -9.19 14.60 7.73
C PHE A 205 -9.59 14.52 6.25
N GLY A 206 -9.39 15.61 5.50
CA GLY A 206 -9.54 15.64 4.06
C GLY A 206 -8.56 14.70 3.36
N ASP A 207 -7.32 14.64 3.81
CA ASP A 207 -6.29 13.75 3.26
C ASP A 207 -6.70 12.27 3.33
N LEU A 208 -7.31 11.85 4.44
CA LEU A 208 -7.85 10.48 4.57
C LEU A 208 -9.10 10.26 3.72
N ALA A 209 -9.98 11.26 3.61
CA ALA A 209 -11.16 11.18 2.74
C ALA A 209 -10.76 11.00 1.27
N ALA A 210 -9.64 11.61 0.89
CA ALA A 210 -9.14 11.62 -0.48
C ALA A 210 -8.48 10.30 -0.93
N ILE A 211 -8.22 9.36 -0.01
CA ILE A 211 -7.61 8.05 -0.35
C ILE A 211 -8.42 7.30 -1.41
N ASP A 212 -9.75 7.38 -1.35
CA ASP A 212 -10.65 6.72 -2.31
C ASP A 212 -11.24 7.69 -3.32
N ALA A 213 -10.84 8.96 -3.27
CA ALA A 213 -11.32 9.93 -4.24
C ALA A 213 -10.81 9.51 -5.62
N GLU A 214 -11.69 9.62 -6.61
CA GLU A 214 -11.27 9.46 -7.99
C GLU A 214 -10.13 10.43 -8.27
N ALA A 215 -9.01 9.90 -8.76
CA ALA A 215 -7.88 10.73 -9.12
C ALA A 215 -8.39 11.80 -10.09
N PRO A 216 -8.11 13.09 -9.84
CA PRO A 216 -8.60 14.14 -10.71
C PRO A 216 -8.11 13.86 -12.14
N GLU A 217 -8.98 14.10 -13.12
CA GLU A 217 -8.56 14.09 -14.52
C GLU A 217 -7.29 14.93 -14.66
N SER A 218 -6.30 14.39 -15.36
CA SER A 218 -5.02 15.08 -15.50
C SER A 218 -5.26 16.41 -16.21
N SER A 219 -4.94 17.52 -15.54
CA SER A 219 -4.94 18.85 -16.16
C SER A 219 -3.74 19.08 -17.10
N ALA A 220 -2.90 18.04 -17.26
CA ALA A 220 -1.68 18.10 -18.02
C ALA A 220 -1.95 18.55 -19.46
N LYS A 221 -1.17 19.54 -19.90
CA LYS A 221 -1.23 20.08 -21.26
C LYS A 221 -0.22 19.42 -22.19
N TYR A 222 0.79 18.77 -21.62
CA TYR A 222 1.91 18.19 -22.34
C TYR A 222 2.10 16.74 -21.90
N PHE A 223 2.16 15.84 -22.87
CA PHE A 223 2.31 14.42 -22.64
C PHE A 223 3.60 13.90 -23.25
N TYR A 224 4.28 13.03 -22.50
CA TYR A 224 5.57 12.47 -22.89
C TYR A 224 5.58 10.97 -22.65
N ARG A 225 6.18 10.22 -23.56
CA ARG A 225 6.46 8.79 -23.39
C ARG A 225 7.93 8.57 -23.10
N GLY A 226 8.22 7.88 -22.00
CA GLY A 226 9.58 7.50 -21.63
C GLY A 226 10.10 6.27 -22.37
N PRO A 227 11.40 5.94 -22.22
CA PRO A 227 12.02 4.81 -22.89
C PRO A 227 11.40 3.44 -22.57
N GLN A 228 10.71 3.33 -21.43
CA GLN A 228 10.03 2.11 -20.98
C GLN A 228 8.52 2.13 -21.26
N GLY A 229 8.03 3.09 -22.06
CA GLY A 229 6.60 3.24 -22.38
C GLY A 229 5.79 4.02 -21.34
N THR A 230 6.37 4.37 -20.18
CA THR A 230 5.68 5.19 -19.17
C THR A 230 5.24 6.53 -19.75
N VAL A 231 3.97 6.87 -19.54
CA VAL A 231 3.40 8.15 -19.95
C VAL A 231 3.46 9.15 -18.80
N PHE A 232 3.93 10.36 -19.08
CA PHE A 232 4.02 11.48 -18.15
C PHE A 232 3.13 12.63 -18.65
N GLY A 233 2.21 13.10 -17.82
CA GLY A 233 1.50 14.36 -18.02
C GLY A 233 2.16 15.50 -17.24
N LYS A 234 2.32 16.67 -17.86
CA LYS A 234 2.72 17.91 -17.20
C LYS A 234 1.91 19.12 -17.65
N ASP A 235 1.74 20.07 -16.73
CA ASP A 235 1.15 21.38 -17.05
C ASP A 235 2.14 22.29 -17.80
N GLU A 236 3.44 22.16 -17.50
CA GLU A 236 4.52 22.90 -18.15
C GLU A 236 5.40 21.95 -18.99
N PRO A 237 5.82 22.37 -20.20
CA PRO A 237 6.57 21.48 -21.07
C PRO A 237 7.99 21.27 -20.55
N PHE A 238 8.53 20.05 -20.72
CA PHE A 238 9.97 19.84 -20.59
C PHE A 238 10.73 20.63 -21.65
N SER A 239 11.90 21.12 -21.28
CA SER A 239 12.83 21.71 -22.24
C SER A 239 13.34 20.65 -23.23
N ALA A 240 13.77 21.09 -24.41
CA ALA A 240 14.31 20.18 -25.43
C ALA A 240 15.52 19.36 -24.93
N ASP A 241 16.37 19.96 -24.10
CA ASP A 241 17.52 19.29 -23.50
C ASP A 241 17.10 18.23 -22.48
N GLU A 242 16.05 18.49 -21.69
CA GLU A 242 15.49 17.50 -20.77
C GLU A 242 14.86 16.33 -21.51
N ILE A 243 14.07 16.61 -22.56
CA ILE A 243 13.47 15.58 -23.41
C ILE A 243 14.56 14.68 -23.97
N LYS A 244 15.62 15.27 -24.55
CA LYS A 244 16.75 14.53 -25.12
C LYS A 244 17.52 13.73 -24.06
N ARG A 245 17.84 14.34 -22.92
CA ARG A 245 18.60 13.71 -21.83
C ARG A 245 17.86 12.54 -21.20
N SER A 246 16.54 12.67 -21.07
CA SER A 246 15.68 11.66 -20.45
C SER A 246 15.10 10.65 -21.44
N GLY A 247 15.41 10.78 -22.73
CA GLY A 247 14.89 9.89 -23.79
C GLY A 247 13.37 9.94 -23.92
N LEU A 248 12.77 11.12 -23.70
CA LEU A 248 11.33 11.31 -23.80
C LEU A 248 10.91 11.54 -25.26
N THR A 249 9.73 11.05 -25.60
CA THR A 249 9.05 11.34 -26.88
C THR A 249 7.78 12.13 -26.58
N VAL A 250 7.56 13.26 -27.27
CA VAL A 250 6.32 14.02 -27.12
C VAL A 250 5.18 13.22 -27.77
N ILE A 251 4.08 13.05 -27.04
CA ILE A 251 2.88 12.37 -27.52
C ILE A 251 1.66 13.26 -27.31
N THR A 252 0.58 12.94 -28.01
CA THR A 252 -0.72 13.58 -27.81
C THR A 252 -1.44 13.03 -26.59
N GLU A 253 -2.43 13.76 -26.09
CA GLU A 253 -3.34 13.30 -25.04
C GLU A 253 -4.09 12.02 -25.47
N ALA A 254 -4.57 11.96 -26.71
CA ALA A 254 -5.22 10.76 -27.23
C ALA A 254 -4.28 9.54 -27.22
N GLU A 255 -3.00 9.71 -27.56
CA GLU A 255 -1.98 8.63 -27.48
C GLU A 255 -1.59 8.28 -26.03
N ALA A 256 -1.79 9.19 -25.09
CA ALA A 256 -1.58 8.95 -23.66
C ALA A 256 -2.72 8.10 -23.05
N HIS A 257 -3.94 8.21 -23.56
CA HIS A 257 -5.13 7.52 -23.04
C HIS A 257 -5.54 6.26 -23.84
N ALA A 258 -4.92 5.99 -24.98
CA ALA A 258 -5.27 4.87 -25.85
C ALA A 258 -4.59 3.53 -25.47
N GLU A 259 -3.72 3.52 -24.45
CA GLU A 259 -3.06 2.32 -23.90
C GLU A 259 -3.74 1.82 -22.62
#